data_AF-E8QDV6-F1
#
_entry.id   AF-E8QDV6-F1
#
_cell.length_a   1.000
_cell.length_b   1.000
_cell.length_c   1.000
_cell.angle_alpha   90.00
_cell.angle_beta   90.00
_cell.angle_gamma   90.00
#
_symmetry.space_group_name_H-M   'P 1'
#
loop_
_entity.id
_entity.type
_entity.pdbx_description
1 polymer ?
#
loop_
_entity_poly.entity_id
_entity_poly.type
_entity_poly.pdbx_seq_one_letter_code
_entity_poly.pdbx_strand_id
1 'polypeptide(L)'
;MYSPNYRKRYKDFLKADYPKILFTKNKDLFRVLSLLGIELIGLHVLNKESLNYSFEKLKDATIGESVYKEAHDPIIKKHSYNEPEQRLYINHSAYFRGVSQEIYDYRIGGYCVLDKYLKSHKGEPCDFDHVTRIIKVIARTIEIQKTLGFLTSDLPHLKGNDSKALIQEILQNPPPPPFNTNTALILSRQAKAIGDFDFDAAFISKEAIDLNISSGGGGTAFPLFCIT
;
A
#
# COMPACT_ATOMS: atom_id res chain seq x y z
N MET A 1 -1.17 11.17 -3.42
CA MET A 1 -0.10 10.80 -2.45
C MET A 1 0.62 9.52 -2.80
N TYR A 2 -0.08 8.47 -3.25
CA TYR A 2 0.54 7.24 -3.75
C TYR A 2 1.12 7.35 -5.19
N SER A 3 0.95 8.48 -5.89
CA SER A 3 1.60 8.70 -7.20
C SER A 3 3.12 8.82 -7.04
N PRO A 4 3.92 8.00 -7.77
CA PRO A 4 5.38 8.13 -7.80
C PRO A 4 5.85 9.49 -8.34
N ASN A 5 5.18 10.01 -9.37
CA ASN A 5 5.53 11.32 -9.96
C ASN A 5 5.29 12.46 -8.97
N TYR A 6 4.19 12.41 -8.21
CA TYR A 6 3.92 13.38 -7.15
C TYR A 6 5.01 13.34 -6.08
N ARG A 7 5.32 12.14 -5.56
CA ARG A 7 6.35 11.97 -4.51
C ARG A 7 7.72 12.45 -4.98
N LYS A 8 8.11 12.11 -6.22
CA LYS A 8 9.38 12.54 -6.82
C LYS A 8 9.44 14.06 -7.00
N ARG A 9 8.39 14.65 -7.58
CA ARG A 9 8.33 16.09 -7.89
C ARG A 9 8.34 16.96 -6.64
N TYR A 10 7.62 16.55 -5.60
CA TYR A 10 7.44 17.33 -4.38
C TYR A 10 8.28 16.81 -3.20
N LYS A 11 9.31 15.98 -3.46
CA LYS A 11 10.11 15.32 -2.42
C LYS A 11 10.60 16.26 -1.33
N ASP A 12 11.21 17.39 -1.70
CA ASP A 12 11.77 18.33 -0.73
C ASP A 12 10.68 19.11 0.02
N PHE A 13 9.55 19.37 -0.62
CA PHE A 13 8.39 19.96 0.04
C PHE A 13 7.76 19.00 1.06
N LEU A 14 7.57 17.73 0.69
CA LEU A 14 7.01 16.69 1.56
C LEU A 14 7.91 16.39 2.78
N LYS A 15 9.21 16.68 2.71
CA LYS A 15 10.11 16.60 3.87
C LYS A 15 9.88 17.73 4.87
N ALA A 16 9.42 18.88 4.41
CA ALA A 16 9.35 20.11 5.21
C ALA A 16 7.95 20.35 5.79
N ASP A 17 6.91 19.98 5.06
CA ASP A 17 5.53 20.36 5.37
C ASP A 17 4.51 19.29 4.94
N TYR A 18 3.24 19.48 5.33
CA TYR A 18 2.16 18.58 4.96
C TYR A 18 1.95 18.48 3.44
N PRO A 19 1.54 17.30 2.94
CA PRO A 19 1.22 17.11 1.54
C PRO A 19 0.14 18.09 1.05
N LYS A 20 0.37 18.72 -0.10
CA LYS A 20 -0.61 19.56 -0.78
C LYS A 20 -1.27 18.79 -1.92
N ILE A 21 -2.59 18.70 -1.90
CA ILE A 21 -3.36 17.99 -2.94
C ILE A 21 -3.51 18.90 -4.16
N LEU A 22 -3.16 18.38 -5.33
CA LEU A 22 -3.40 19.04 -6.60
C LEU A 22 -4.75 18.59 -7.15
N PHE A 23 -5.53 19.54 -7.66
CA PHE A 23 -6.80 19.27 -8.31
C PHE A 23 -6.66 19.41 -9.82
N THR A 24 -7.22 18.44 -10.54
CA THR A 24 -7.39 18.53 -11.99
C THR A 24 -8.72 19.22 -12.32
N LYS A 25 -8.74 19.97 -13.42
CA LYS A 25 -10.00 20.48 -14.01
C LYS A 25 -10.76 19.41 -14.82
N ASN A 26 -10.09 18.29 -15.14
CA ASN A 26 -10.69 17.17 -15.85
C ASN A 26 -11.49 16.31 -14.85
N LYS A 27 -12.82 16.35 -14.97
CA LYS A 27 -13.74 15.64 -14.06
C LYS A 27 -13.52 14.12 -14.09
N ASP A 28 -13.25 13.55 -15.25
CA ASP A 28 -13.09 12.10 -15.37
C ASP A 28 -11.79 11.64 -14.72
N LEU A 29 -10.70 12.38 -14.93
CA LEU A 29 -9.44 12.13 -14.23
C LEU A 29 -9.62 12.26 -12.71
N PHE A 30 -10.33 13.29 -12.23
CA PHE A 30 -10.63 13.44 -10.81
C PHE A 30 -11.38 12.22 -10.25
N ARG A 31 -12.41 11.74 -10.95
CA ARG A 31 -13.18 10.55 -10.54
C ARG A 31 -12.30 9.32 -10.52
N VAL A 32 -11.49 9.08 -11.54
CA VAL A 32 -10.56 7.94 -11.59
C VAL A 32 -9.55 7.97 -10.45
N LEU A 33 -8.93 9.12 -10.17
CA LEU A 33 -8.02 9.28 -9.04
C LEU A 33 -8.73 9.00 -7.71
N SER A 34 -10.00 9.39 -7.58
CA SER A 34 -10.82 9.12 -6.39
C SER A 34 -11.14 7.63 -6.25
N LEU A 35 -11.51 6.95 -7.34
CA LEU A 35 -11.77 5.50 -7.35
C LEU A 35 -10.52 4.70 -6.96
N LEU A 36 -9.35 5.04 -7.51
CA LEU A 36 -8.09 4.40 -7.11
C LEU A 36 -7.77 4.67 -5.63
N GLY A 37 -8.12 5.86 -5.11
CA GLY A 37 -8.03 6.17 -3.69
C GLY A 37 -8.94 5.29 -2.83
N ILE A 38 -10.18 5.08 -3.26
CA ILE A 38 -11.15 4.18 -2.60
C ILE A 38 -10.62 2.75 -2.53
N GLU A 39 -10.06 2.25 -3.63
CA GLU A 39 -9.45 0.92 -3.68
C GLU A 39 -8.27 0.80 -2.69
N LEU A 40 -7.37 1.78 -2.68
CA LEU A 40 -6.25 1.83 -1.73
C LEU A 40 -6.72 1.85 -0.27
N ILE A 41 -7.77 2.63 0.04
CA ILE A 41 -8.36 2.66 1.38
C ILE A 41 -8.83 1.26 1.77
N GLY A 42 -9.66 0.63 0.94
CA GLY A 42 -10.21 -0.70 1.21
C GLY A 42 -9.13 -1.77 1.40
N LEU A 43 -8.08 -1.74 0.57
CA LEU A 43 -6.91 -2.60 0.68
C LEU A 43 -6.18 -2.43 2.02
N HIS A 44 -5.88 -1.20 2.42
CA HIS A 44 -5.06 -0.92 3.60
C HIS A 44 -5.80 -1.12 4.93
N VAL A 45 -7.13 -1.08 4.93
CA VAL A 45 -7.93 -1.47 6.11
C VAL A 45 -8.29 -2.96 6.14
N LEU A 46 -7.85 -3.73 5.14
CA LEU A 46 -8.20 -5.14 4.93
C LEU A 46 -9.71 -5.37 4.87
N ASN A 47 -10.46 -4.48 4.19
CA ASN A 47 -11.89 -4.63 4.00
C ASN A 47 -12.18 -5.82 3.09
N LYS A 48 -13.01 -6.77 3.54
CA LYS A 48 -13.26 -8.05 2.83
C LYS A 48 -13.75 -7.86 1.40
N GLU A 49 -14.70 -6.95 1.16
CA GLU A 49 -15.25 -6.72 -0.18
C GLU A 49 -14.22 -6.09 -1.11
N SER A 50 -13.47 -5.11 -0.60
CA SER A 50 -12.36 -4.51 -1.35
C SER A 50 -11.25 -5.51 -1.64
N LEU A 51 -10.90 -6.39 -0.69
CA LEU A 51 -9.90 -7.44 -0.90
C LEU A 51 -10.36 -8.42 -1.99
N ASN A 52 -11.60 -8.89 -1.94
CA ASN A 52 -12.15 -9.80 -2.96
C ASN A 52 -12.06 -9.17 -4.35
N TYR A 53 -12.60 -7.95 -4.49
CA TYR A 53 -12.56 -7.20 -5.74
C TYR A 53 -11.13 -6.97 -6.27
N SER A 54 -10.22 -6.56 -5.39
CA SER A 54 -8.86 -6.20 -5.79
C SER A 54 -7.97 -7.41 -6.06
N PHE A 55 -8.17 -8.52 -5.36
CA PHE A 55 -7.37 -9.73 -5.56
C PHE A 55 -7.73 -10.45 -6.87
N GLU A 56 -8.98 -10.35 -7.33
CA GLU A 56 -9.38 -10.82 -8.67
C GLU A 56 -8.66 -10.07 -9.81
N LYS A 57 -8.14 -8.87 -9.53
CA LYS A 57 -7.42 -8.04 -10.50
C LYS A 57 -5.91 -8.24 -10.52
N LEU A 58 -5.36 -9.01 -9.57
CA LEU A 58 -3.93 -9.31 -9.55
C LEU A 58 -3.57 -10.09 -10.81
N LYS A 59 -2.50 -9.68 -11.49
CA LYS A 59 -2.05 -10.31 -12.73
C LYS A 59 -1.49 -11.72 -12.53
N ASP A 60 -1.02 -12.00 -11.33
CA ASP A 60 -0.43 -13.29 -10.94
C ASP A 60 -1.17 -13.85 -9.72
N ALA A 61 -1.85 -14.97 -9.92
CA ALA A 61 -2.63 -15.65 -8.89
C ALA A 61 -1.75 -16.33 -7.82
N THR A 62 -0.47 -16.57 -8.12
CA THR A 62 0.48 -17.25 -7.22
C THR A 62 1.10 -16.33 -6.16
N ILE A 63 0.87 -15.00 -6.28
CA ILE A 63 1.38 -14.00 -5.34
C ILE A 63 0.95 -14.33 -3.91
N GLY A 64 1.95 -14.56 -3.06
CA GLY A 64 1.77 -14.77 -1.64
C GLY A 64 1.24 -16.15 -1.27
N GLU A 65 1.23 -17.12 -2.19
CA GLU A 65 0.84 -18.49 -1.84
C GLU A 65 1.88 -19.14 -0.91
N SER A 66 1.41 -19.69 0.20
CA SER A 66 2.25 -20.36 1.19
C SER A 66 2.56 -21.79 0.79
N VAL A 67 3.83 -22.19 0.91
CA VAL A 67 4.31 -23.53 0.55
C VAL A 67 5.19 -24.09 1.66
N TYR A 68 5.05 -25.38 1.92
CA TYR A 68 5.97 -26.17 2.73
C TYR A 68 6.84 -27.05 1.84
N LYS A 69 8.13 -27.16 2.16
CA LYS A 69 9.04 -28.04 1.44
C LYS A 69 8.83 -29.51 1.83
N GLU A 70 8.97 -29.84 3.12
CA GLU A 70 8.87 -31.23 3.63
C GLU A 70 8.40 -31.27 5.09
N ALA A 71 9.10 -30.57 6.00
CA ALA A 71 8.70 -30.44 7.40
C ALA A 71 7.63 -29.35 7.57
N HIS A 72 6.58 -29.66 8.33
CA HIS A 72 5.50 -28.72 8.62
C HIS A 72 5.82 -27.91 9.90
N ASP A 73 6.75 -26.96 9.79
CA ASP A 73 7.11 -26.04 10.88
C ASP A 73 6.51 -24.65 10.61
N PRO A 74 5.37 -24.30 11.24
CA PRO A 74 4.74 -23.00 11.04
C PRO A 74 5.44 -21.86 11.79
N ILE A 75 6.46 -22.13 12.62
CA ILE A 75 7.05 -21.12 13.50
C ILE A 75 7.92 -20.14 12.71
N ILE A 76 7.67 -18.84 12.89
CA ILE A 76 8.49 -17.78 12.33
C ILE A 76 9.85 -17.77 13.05
N LYS A 77 10.93 -17.98 12.29
CA LYS A 77 12.31 -18.03 12.82
C LYS A 77 13.14 -16.90 12.20
N LYS A 78 14.29 -17.23 11.63
CA LYS A 78 15.07 -16.30 10.82
C LYS A 78 14.50 -16.35 9.40
N HIS A 79 13.82 -15.29 9.00
CA HIS A 79 13.33 -15.15 7.62
C HIS A 79 14.47 -14.87 6.66
N SER A 80 14.27 -15.20 5.39
CA SER A 80 15.20 -14.89 4.30
C SER A 80 14.45 -14.73 2.99
N TYR A 81 14.95 -13.87 2.11
CA TYR A 81 14.39 -13.67 0.78
C TYR A 81 15.30 -14.28 -0.28
N ASN A 82 14.71 -15.06 -1.19
CA ASN A 82 15.37 -15.59 -2.37
C ASN A 82 14.80 -14.85 -3.59
N GLU A 83 15.59 -13.91 -4.12
CA GLU A 83 15.19 -13.07 -5.24
C GLU A 83 15.02 -13.83 -6.56
N PRO A 84 15.94 -14.73 -7.00
CA PRO A 84 15.76 -15.49 -8.23
C PRO A 84 14.49 -16.33 -8.27
N GLU A 85 14.08 -16.90 -7.14
CA GLU A 85 12.87 -17.73 -7.02
C GLU A 85 11.63 -16.94 -6.59
N GLN A 86 11.78 -15.66 -6.24
CA GLN A 86 10.72 -14.81 -5.68
C GLN A 86 10.03 -15.44 -4.45
N ARG A 87 10.86 -15.91 -3.50
CA ARG A 87 10.39 -16.62 -2.30
C ARG A 87 10.78 -15.91 -1.02
N LEU A 88 9.78 -15.64 -0.17
CA LEU A 88 9.96 -15.15 1.19
C LEU A 88 9.83 -16.29 2.19
N TYR A 89 10.96 -16.75 2.71
CA TYR A 89 11.02 -17.80 3.72
C TYR A 89 10.76 -17.22 5.11
N ILE A 90 9.90 -17.86 5.89
CA ILE A 90 9.75 -17.57 7.33
C ILE A 90 10.71 -18.40 8.18
N ASN A 91 11.14 -19.55 7.64
CA ASN A 91 12.13 -20.48 8.17
C ASN A 91 12.64 -21.37 7.01
N HIS A 92 13.44 -22.39 7.28
CA HIS A 92 14.00 -23.27 6.23
C HIS A 92 12.97 -24.18 5.53
N SER A 93 11.80 -24.38 6.13
CA SER A 93 10.78 -25.35 5.71
C SER A 93 9.54 -24.72 5.06
N ALA A 94 9.25 -23.45 5.35
CA ALA A 94 8.04 -22.76 4.91
C ALA A 94 8.34 -21.39 4.29
N TYR A 95 7.64 -21.05 3.20
CA TYR A 95 7.82 -19.80 2.47
C TYR A 95 6.56 -19.35 1.72
N PHE A 96 6.54 -18.10 1.30
CA PHE A 96 5.57 -17.54 0.36
C PHE A 96 6.22 -17.41 -1.03
N ARG A 97 5.54 -17.87 -2.09
CA ARG A 97 5.98 -17.69 -3.49
C ARG A 97 5.35 -16.47 -4.16
N GLY A 98 5.85 -16.08 -5.33
CA GLY A 98 5.35 -14.92 -6.08
C GLY A 98 5.61 -13.60 -5.34
N VAL A 99 6.60 -13.56 -4.46
CA VAL A 99 7.02 -12.35 -3.74
C VAL A 99 8.14 -11.73 -4.55
N SER A 100 7.84 -10.77 -5.42
CA SER A 100 8.87 -10.04 -6.15
C SER A 100 9.73 -9.18 -5.23
N GLN A 101 10.87 -8.71 -5.71
CA GLN A 101 11.74 -7.82 -4.93
C GLN A 101 11.02 -6.52 -4.56
N GLU A 102 10.22 -5.97 -5.48
CA GLU A 102 9.42 -4.77 -5.23
C GLU A 102 8.38 -4.96 -4.11
N ILE A 103 7.82 -6.17 -3.98
CA ILE A 103 6.91 -6.53 -2.89
C ILE A 103 7.69 -6.71 -1.58
N TYR A 104 8.82 -7.42 -1.63
CA TYR A 104 9.66 -7.66 -0.44
C TYR A 104 10.18 -6.36 0.15
N ASP A 105 10.72 -5.48 -0.69
CA ASP A 105 11.33 -4.21 -0.28
C ASP A 105 10.31 -3.08 -0.06
N TYR A 106 9.00 -3.36 -0.16
CA TYR A 106 7.95 -2.34 -0.03
C TYR A 106 7.98 -1.70 1.36
N ARG A 107 7.95 -0.36 1.37
CA ARG A 107 8.06 0.45 2.60
C ARG A 107 6.84 1.31 2.83
N ILE A 108 6.46 1.40 4.09
CA ILE A 108 5.57 2.44 4.62
C ILE A 108 6.34 3.15 5.73
N GLY A 109 6.45 4.48 5.63
CA GLY A 109 7.45 5.21 6.42
C GLY A 109 8.86 4.67 6.17
N GLY A 110 9.67 4.52 7.21
CA GLY A 110 11.02 3.94 7.11
C GLY A 110 11.08 2.41 7.23
N TYR A 111 9.94 1.72 7.31
CA TYR A 111 9.90 0.29 7.58
C TYR A 111 9.54 -0.53 6.34
N CYS A 112 10.36 -1.53 6.04
CA CYS A 112 9.99 -2.61 5.13
C CYS A 112 8.86 -3.43 5.80
N VAL A 113 7.69 -3.48 5.15
CA VAL A 113 6.46 -4.00 5.77
C VAL A 113 6.60 -5.46 6.18
N LEU A 114 7.05 -6.32 5.25
CA LEU A 114 7.17 -7.75 5.48
C LEU A 114 8.30 -8.08 6.46
N ASP A 115 9.46 -7.43 6.35
CA ASP A 115 10.58 -7.59 7.29
C ASP A 115 10.18 -7.20 8.71
N LYS A 116 9.50 -6.06 8.88
CA LYS A 116 9.03 -5.58 10.19
C LYS A 116 8.02 -6.53 10.80
N TYR A 117 7.05 -7.02 10.02
CA TYR A 117 6.04 -7.97 10.49
C TYR A 117 6.70 -9.27 10.99
N LEU A 118 7.53 -9.92 10.16
CA LEU A 118 8.15 -11.20 10.49
C LEU A 118 9.10 -11.08 11.69
N LYS A 119 9.83 -9.97 11.83
CA LYS A 119 10.66 -9.73 13.02
C LYS A 119 9.83 -9.57 14.30
N SER A 120 8.66 -8.94 14.21
CA SER A 120 7.81 -8.66 15.38
C SER A 120 7.09 -9.91 15.91
N HIS A 121 6.87 -10.91 15.05
CA HIS A 121 6.20 -12.18 15.38
C HIS A 121 7.18 -13.36 15.45
N LYS A 122 8.47 -13.10 15.67
CA LYS A 122 9.49 -14.15 15.74
C LYS A 122 9.23 -15.08 16.94
N GLY A 123 9.20 -16.38 16.68
CA GLY A 123 8.92 -17.42 17.68
C GLY A 123 7.45 -17.83 17.75
N GLU A 124 6.57 -17.13 17.04
CA GLU A 124 5.14 -17.42 16.99
C GLU A 124 4.80 -18.26 15.74
N PRO A 125 3.71 -19.05 15.76
CA PRO A 125 3.16 -19.63 14.55
C PRO A 125 2.76 -18.55 13.54
N CYS A 126 3.14 -18.73 12.28
CA CYS A 126 2.77 -17.84 11.20
C CYS A 126 1.28 -17.97 10.87
N ASP A 127 0.54 -16.86 10.93
CA ASP A 127 -0.77 -16.75 10.29
C ASP A 127 -0.56 -16.56 8.78
N PHE A 128 -0.47 -17.69 8.07
CA PHE A 128 -0.22 -17.70 6.62
C PHE A 128 -1.29 -16.94 5.85
N ASP A 129 -2.57 -17.09 6.22
CA ASP A 129 -3.66 -16.37 5.56
C ASP A 129 -3.51 -14.86 5.72
N HIS A 130 -3.13 -14.39 6.91
CA HIS A 130 -2.90 -12.97 7.16
C HIS A 130 -1.70 -12.43 6.38
N VAL A 131 -0.57 -13.12 6.39
CA VAL A 131 0.63 -12.68 5.66
C VAL A 131 0.40 -12.74 4.16
N THR A 132 -0.29 -13.75 3.64
CA THR A 132 -0.73 -13.81 2.23
C THR A 132 -1.59 -12.61 1.86
N ARG A 133 -2.54 -12.20 2.71
CA ARG A 133 -3.33 -10.97 2.49
C ARG A 133 -2.45 -9.73 2.43
N ILE A 134 -1.48 -9.58 3.34
CA ILE A 134 -0.53 -8.46 3.34
C ILE A 134 0.27 -8.43 2.02
N ILE A 135 0.83 -9.57 1.60
CA ILE A 135 1.62 -9.67 0.36
C ILE A 135 0.77 -9.26 -0.86
N LYS A 136 -0.47 -9.74 -0.96
CA LYS A 136 -1.39 -9.39 -2.04
C LYS A 136 -1.80 -7.92 -2.02
N VAL A 137 -2.01 -7.34 -0.82
CA VAL A 137 -2.29 -5.90 -0.65
C VAL A 137 -1.12 -5.05 -1.13
N ILE A 138 0.13 -5.42 -0.79
CA ILE A 138 1.33 -4.74 -1.26
C ILE A 138 1.41 -4.81 -2.79
N ALA A 139 1.27 -6.01 -3.36
CA ALA A 139 1.30 -6.22 -4.80
C ALA A 139 0.28 -5.34 -5.54
N ARG A 140 -0.97 -5.33 -5.07
CA ARG A 140 -2.02 -4.50 -5.67
C ARG A 140 -1.75 -3.01 -5.48
N THR A 141 -1.24 -2.61 -4.32
CA THR A 141 -0.85 -1.22 -4.05
C THR A 141 0.19 -0.75 -5.06
N ILE A 142 1.22 -1.56 -5.33
CA ILE A 142 2.25 -1.28 -6.34
C ILE A 142 1.64 -1.12 -7.74
N GLU A 143 0.72 -2.00 -8.14
CA GLU A 143 0.02 -1.88 -9.43
C GLU A 143 -0.76 -0.56 -9.53
N ILE A 144 -1.48 -0.18 -8.47
CA ILE A 144 -2.19 1.11 -8.42
C ILE A 144 -1.20 2.28 -8.48
N GLN A 145 -0.05 2.20 -7.80
CA GLN A 145 0.98 3.24 -7.88
C GLN A 145 1.53 3.39 -9.31
N LYS A 146 1.72 2.29 -10.04
CA LYS A 146 2.12 2.31 -11.46
C LYS A 146 1.05 2.99 -12.32
N THR A 147 -0.22 2.63 -12.14
CA THR A 147 -1.38 3.27 -12.79
C THR A 147 -1.42 4.78 -12.50
N LEU A 148 -1.25 5.17 -11.23
CA LEU A 148 -1.15 6.58 -10.83
C LEU A 148 0.04 7.27 -11.49
N GLY A 149 1.17 6.59 -11.68
CA GLY A 149 2.32 7.09 -12.42
C GLY A 149 1.94 7.52 -13.84
N PHE A 150 1.23 6.68 -14.58
CA PHE A 150 0.75 7.04 -15.92
C PHE A 150 -0.22 8.23 -15.90
N LEU A 151 -1.22 8.18 -15.02
CA LEU A 151 -2.28 9.20 -14.90
C LEU A 151 -1.78 10.57 -14.42
N THR A 152 -0.60 10.63 -13.81
CA THR A 152 -0.02 11.86 -13.24
C THR A 152 1.34 12.20 -13.85
N SER A 153 1.62 11.68 -15.06
CA SER A 153 2.85 11.91 -15.80
C SER A 153 3.07 13.38 -16.18
N ASP A 154 1.98 14.11 -16.41
CA ASP A 154 1.98 15.52 -16.82
C ASP A 154 1.90 16.52 -15.66
N LEU A 155 2.23 16.09 -14.44
CA LEU A 155 2.32 16.97 -13.27
C LEU A 155 3.22 18.20 -13.54
N PRO A 156 2.78 19.42 -13.19
CA PRO A 156 1.67 19.74 -12.29
C PRO A 156 0.32 19.98 -13.00
N HIS A 157 0.23 19.77 -14.32
CA HIS A 157 -0.92 20.21 -15.11
C HIS A 157 -2.15 19.30 -14.97
N LEU A 158 -1.94 17.98 -14.82
CA LEU A 158 -3.00 16.98 -14.64
C LEU A 158 -4.14 17.12 -15.66
N LYS A 159 -3.81 17.21 -16.95
CA LYS A 159 -4.79 17.35 -18.04
C LYS A 159 -5.48 16.01 -18.32
N GLY A 160 -4.76 14.90 -18.19
CA GLY A 160 -5.28 13.54 -18.42
C GLY A 160 -5.48 13.19 -19.91
N ASN A 161 -4.92 13.98 -20.81
CA ASN A 161 -5.15 13.83 -22.26
C ASN A 161 -4.57 12.53 -22.83
N ASP A 162 -3.46 12.06 -22.27
CA ASP A 162 -2.70 10.90 -22.78
C ASP A 162 -3.17 9.57 -22.15
N SER A 163 -4.21 9.59 -21.31
CA SER A 163 -4.68 8.42 -20.57
C SER A 163 -6.18 8.13 -20.75
N LYS A 164 -6.79 8.62 -21.83
CA LYS A 164 -8.26 8.49 -22.05
C LYS A 164 -8.76 7.05 -21.99
N ALA A 165 -8.08 6.10 -22.63
CA ALA A 165 -8.50 4.70 -22.64
C ALA A 165 -8.48 4.09 -21.23
N LEU A 166 -7.38 4.30 -20.49
CA LEU A 166 -7.23 3.86 -19.10
C LEU A 166 -8.26 4.51 -18.17
N ILE A 167 -8.56 5.80 -18.38
CA ILE A 167 -9.60 6.51 -17.62
C ILE A 167 -10.96 5.84 -17.85
N GLN A 168 -11.32 5.53 -19.10
CA GLN A 168 -12.60 4.87 -19.40
C GLN A 168 -12.68 3.46 -18.83
N GLU A 169 -11.61 2.68 -18.90
CA GLU A 169 -11.55 1.33 -18.32
C GLU A 169 -11.85 1.33 -16.81
N ILE A 170 -11.22 2.27 -16.07
CA ILE A 170 -11.41 2.37 -14.61
C ILE A 170 -12.82 2.86 -14.27
N LEU A 171 -13.39 3.77 -15.07
CA LEU A 171 -14.75 4.27 -14.86
C LEU A 171 -15.83 3.20 -15.08
N GLN A 172 -15.60 2.25 -15.98
CA GLN A 172 -16.54 1.17 -16.28
C GLN A 172 -16.63 0.11 -15.17
N ASN A 173 -15.56 -0.06 -14.39
CA ASN A 173 -15.48 -1.07 -13.33
C ASN A 173 -15.01 -0.44 -12.02
N PRO A 174 -15.83 0.39 -11.35
CA PRO A 174 -15.44 1.07 -10.11
C PRO A 174 -15.25 0.06 -8.95
N PRO A 175 -14.32 0.32 -8.01
CA PRO A 175 -14.18 -0.49 -6.79
C PRO A 175 -15.39 -0.32 -5.88
N PRO A 176 -15.76 -1.37 -5.11
CA PRO A 176 -16.78 -1.25 -4.09
C PRO A 176 -16.32 -0.23 -3.02
N PRO A 177 -17.21 0.66 -2.56
CA PRO A 177 -16.88 1.58 -1.46
C PRO A 177 -16.58 0.77 -0.19
N PRO A 178 -15.54 1.13 0.60
CA PRO A 178 -15.35 0.55 1.92
C PRO A 178 -16.38 1.16 2.89
N PHE A 179 -17.64 0.73 2.81
CA PHE A 179 -18.71 1.21 3.68
C PHE A 179 -18.43 0.86 5.16
N ASN A 180 -18.93 1.70 6.08
CA ASN A 180 -19.01 1.46 7.53
C ASN A 180 -17.68 1.19 8.27
N THR A 181 -16.59 1.82 7.86
CA THR A 181 -15.31 1.71 8.56
C THR A 181 -14.96 3.03 9.25
N ASN A 182 -14.64 3.00 10.55
CA ASN A 182 -14.05 4.11 11.30
C ASN A 182 -12.61 4.35 10.83
N THR A 183 -12.48 4.77 9.58
CA THR A 183 -11.20 4.90 8.92
C THR A 183 -10.66 6.30 9.10
N ALA A 184 -9.40 6.42 9.50
CA ALA A 184 -8.66 7.66 9.60
C ALA A 184 -7.54 7.71 8.54
N LEU A 185 -7.43 8.84 7.84
CA LEU A 185 -6.26 9.20 7.05
C LEU A 185 -5.26 9.87 7.98
N ILE A 186 -4.08 9.28 8.10
CA ILE A 186 -3.00 9.81 8.93
C ILE A 186 -2.00 10.47 8.00
N LEU A 187 -1.78 11.78 8.20
CA LEU A 187 -0.78 12.56 7.47
C LEU A 187 0.39 12.84 8.41
N SER A 188 1.60 12.45 8.02
CA SER A 188 2.81 12.76 8.78
C SER A 188 3.37 14.13 8.38
N ARG A 189 3.73 14.94 9.37
CA ARG A 189 4.52 16.16 9.19
C ARG A 189 6.00 15.83 9.36
N GLN A 190 6.85 16.41 8.52
CA GLN A 190 8.31 16.33 8.60
C GLN A 190 8.92 14.92 8.63
N ALA A 191 9.29 14.40 7.46
CA ALA A 191 10.08 13.18 7.34
C ALA A 191 11.53 13.27 7.83
N LYS A 192 11.98 14.47 8.18
CA LYS A 192 13.34 14.73 8.65
C LYS A 192 13.69 13.95 9.92
N ALA A 193 12.69 13.51 10.69
CA ALA A 193 12.87 12.70 11.89
C ALA A 193 12.98 11.17 11.63
N ILE A 194 12.63 10.69 10.43
CA ILE A 194 12.53 9.25 10.12
C ILE A 194 13.87 8.67 9.61
N GLY A 195 14.83 9.52 9.22
CA GLY A 195 16.20 9.11 8.87
C GLY A 195 16.35 8.35 7.54
N ASP A 196 15.25 8.02 6.85
CA ASP A 196 15.22 7.34 5.56
C ASP A 196 14.48 8.20 4.50
N PHE A 197 14.95 8.14 3.25
CA PHE A 197 14.59 9.06 2.17
C PHE A 197 13.43 8.58 1.28
N ASP A 198 12.96 7.36 1.49
CA ASP A 198 11.78 6.75 0.86
C ASP A 198 10.71 6.47 1.93
N PHE A 199 9.94 7.50 2.26
CA PHE A 199 8.88 7.41 3.26
C PHE A 199 7.50 7.69 2.64
N ASP A 200 6.49 6.98 3.14
CA ASP A 200 5.08 7.29 2.87
C ASP A 200 4.61 8.40 3.81
N ALA A 201 4.26 9.56 3.24
CA ALA A 201 3.76 10.72 3.98
C ALA A 201 2.28 10.61 4.42
N ALA A 202 1.58 9.57 3.95
CA ALA A 202 0.20 9.30 4.31
C ALA A 202 -0.09 7.81 4.32
N PHE A 203 -0.83 7.37 5.32
CA PHE A 203 -1.30 6.00 5.48
C PHE A 203 -2.68 6.00 6.13
N ILE A 204 -3.35 4.87 6.08
CA ILE A 204 -4.75 4.72 6.44
C ILE A 204 -4.85 3.68 7.56
N SER A 205 -5.64 3.98 8.59
CA SER A 205 -5.88 3.05 9.70
C SER A 205 -7.35 3.00 10.06
N LYS A 206 -7.82 1.82 10.51
CA LYS A 206 -9.13 1.63 11.15
C LYS A 206 -9.06 1.65 12.69
N GLU A 207 -7.85 1.69 13.24
CA GLU A 207 -7.58 1.71 14.67
C GLU A 207 -6.78 2.96 15.03
N ALA A 208 -7.22 3.68 16.06
CA ALA A 208 -6.46 4.77 16.66
C ALA A 208 -5.50 4.17 17.70
N ILE A 209 -4.24 3.96 17.31
CA ILE A 209 -3.16 3.58 18.24
C ILE A 209 -2.22 4.78 18.42
N ASP A 210 -1.71 5.03 19.63
CA ASP A 210 -0.80 6.15 19.92
C ASP A 210 0.45 6.18 19.02
N LEU A 211 0.88 5.02 18.52
CA LEU A 211 1.97 4.86 17.56
C LEU A 211 1.71 5.51 16.19
N ASN A 212 0.43 5.69 15.81
CA ASN A 212 0.07 6.37 14.56
C ASN A 212 0.33 7.89 14.62
N ILE A 213 0.51 8.44 15.83
CA ILE A 213 0.60 9.90 16.07
C ILE A 213 1.96 10.29 16.69
N SER A 214 2.63 9.40 17.41
CA SER A 214 3.63 9.81 18.43
C SER A 214 5.09 9.39 18.26
N SER A 215 5.59 9.01 17.07
CA SER A 215 7.05 8.87 16.87
C SER A 215 7.62 9.92 15.91
N GLY A 216 7.87 11.13 16.46
CA GLY A 216 8.94 12.03 16.03
C GLY A 216 8.63 13.10 14.98
N GLY A 217 7.43 13.13 14.38
CA GLY A 217 7.08 14.13 13.35
C GLY A 217 5.74 14.86 13.55
N GLY A 218 4.86 14.36 14.43
CA GLY A 218 3.49 14.86 14.56
C GLY A 218 2.61 14.37 13.40
N GLY A 219 1.86 13.29 13.62
CA GLY A 219 0.83 12.83 12.70
C GLY A 219 -0.50 13.51 12.99
N THR A 220 -1.20 14.02 11.97
CA THR A 220 -2.59 14.47 12.13
C THR A 220 -3.51 13.39 11.60
N ALA A 221 -4.39 12.87 12.45
CA ALA A 221 -5.42 11.92 12.08
C ALA A 221 -6.67 12.68 11.61
N PHE A 222 -7.09 12.43 10.37
CA PHE A 222 -8.33 12.96 9.81
C PHE A 222 -9.33 11.82 9.64
N PRO A 223 -10.54 11.88 10.21
CA PRO A 223 -11.58 10.91 9.87
C PRO A 223 -11.85 10.99 8.36
N LEU A 224 -11.72 9.85 7.66
CA LEU A 224 -11.98 9.75 6.21
C LEU A 224 -13.48 9.82 5.90
N PHE A 225 -14.32 9.55 6.91
CA PHE A 225 -15.77 9.63 6.84
C PHE A 225 -16.28 10.45 8.03
N CYS A 226 -16.72 11.68 7.78
CA CYS A 226 -17.74 12.33 8.60
C CYS A 226 -19.05 12.13 7.85
N ILE A 227 -19.76 11.04 8.14
CA ILE A 227 -21.13 10.87 7.65
C ILE A 227 -22.03 11.12 8.86
N THR A 228 -22.77 12.23 8.80
CA THR A 228 -24.01 12.46 9.56
C THR A 228 -25.11 11.54 9.05
#